data_AF-A0A8B6F681-F1
#
_entry.id   AF-A0A8B6F681-F1
#
_cell.length_a   1.000
_cell.length_b   1.000
_cell.length_c   1.000
_cell.angle_alpha   90.00
_cell.angle_beta   90.00
_cell.angle_gamma   90.00
#
_symmetry.space_group_name_H-M   'P 1'
#
loop_
_entity.id
_entity.type
_entity.pdbx_description
1 polymer ?
#
loop_
_entity_poly.entity_id
_entity_poly.type
_entity_poly.pdbx_seq_one_letter_code
_entity_poly.pdbx_strand_id
1 'polypeptide(L)'
;MVTMGDNSWVVGLHLIVSLVSWDTVCTFMSLTMSALFVELSDKTEDRILLTKYYHAACILGTPTVLLLEFTSDSLSNFKTFQISTLLIAVCSGLLFLYAGINISSPYDPNTIKRTNSYIHVDQGNEISENISEGNESYCTQVCQYLSDANFIAFAVTFFFHVFHKYFVNNFIGIVCDHLIPDDVFPKDARKIFYGGIPLISAICVVFGASFATRYSYYKVVQSVYGSMVLAGFIMLYIGQEHTWCLIIFLMLDSCAISVVYAFFGMAQADLADINKTKYKRERPLSSMVFGTSSLIARPAISLSPMFVAAILDIYGYSQLKGTESSLELKHAMFMLVCCYPIIIGSIQFVSWSFFKIPCQSENTILIET
;
A
#
# COMPACT_ATOMS: atom_id res chain seq x y z
N MET A 1 -7.47 -39.69 3.30
CA MET A 1 -8.55 -39.58 2.30
C MET A 1 -9.82 -39.26 3.07
N VAL A 2 -10.09 -37.96 3.28
CA VAL A 2 -11.21 -37.51 4.12
C VAL A 2 -12.47 -37.60 3.28
N THR A 3 -13.47 -38.32 3.78
CA THR A 3 -14.81 -38.46 3.19
C THR A 3 -15.41 -37.07 3.02
N MET A 4 -15.50 -36.59 1.77
CA MET A 4 -16.25 -35.39 1.41
C MET A 4 -17.74 -35.66 1.65
N GLY A 5 -18.22 -35.31 2.85
CA GLY A 5 -19.64 -35.36 3.19
C GLY A 5 -20.42 -34.27 2.45
N ASP A 6 -21.73 -34.48 2.32
CA ASP A 6 -22.71 -33.70 1.55
C ASP A 6 -22.71 -32.17 1.79
N ASN A 7 -21.99 -31.68 2.81
CA ASN A 7 -21.81 -30.26 3.12
C ASN A 7 -20.55 -29.63 2.51
N SER A 8 -19.71 -30.39 1.80
CA SER A 8 -18.43 -29.87 1.24
C SER A 8 -18.66 -28.78 0.20
N TRP A 9 -19.73 -28.90 -0.61
CA TRP A 9 -20.17 -27.85 -1.53
C TRP A 9 -20.59 -26.58 -0.80
N VAL A 10 -21.35 -26.70 0.30
CA VAL A 10 -21.83 -25.57 1.08
C VAL A 10 -20.67 -24.82 1.73
N VAL A 11 -19.68 -25.56 2.25
CA VAL A 11 -18.44 -24.98 2.80
C VAL A 11 -17.65 -24.25 1.71
N GLY A 12 -17.51 -24.86 0.52
CA GLY A 12 -16.86 -24.22 -0.62
C GLY A 12 -17.55 -22.94 -1.07
N LEU A 13 -18.89 -22.95 -1.17
CA LEU A 13 -19.68 -21.78 -1.53
C LEU A 13 -19.57 -20.68 -0.47
N HIS A 14 -19.66 -21.04 0.81
CA HIS A 14 -19.48 -20.09 1.92
C HIS A 14 -18.09 -19.43 1.85
N LEU A 15 -17.03 -20.21 1.61
CA LEU A 15 -15.67 -19.70 1.45
C LEU A 15 -15.56 -18.73 0.27
N ILE A 16 -16.11 -19.08 -0.90
CA ILE A 16 -16.09 -18.22 -2.10
C ILE A 16 -16.80 -16.89 -1.81
N VAL A 17 -18.01 -16.93 -1.25
CA VAL A 17 -18.80 -15.73 -0.94
C VAL A 17 -18.07 -14.86 0.09
N SER A 18 -17.48 -15.45 1.13
CA SER A 18 -16.70 -14.71 2.12
C SER A 18 -15.46 -14.05 1.52
N LEU A 19 -14.71 -14.75 0.65
CA LEU A 19 -13.52 -14.21 -0.02
C LEU A 19 -13.86 -13.06 -0.97
N VAL A 20 -14.92 -13.21 -1.78
CA VAL A 20 -15.38 -12.16 -2.69
C VAL A 20 -15.86 -10.93 -1.91
N SER A 21 -16.60 -11.16 -0.81
CA SER A 21 -17.08 -10.07 0.04
C SER A 21 -15.91 -9.32 0.69
N TRP A 22 -14.90 -10.04 1.19
CA TRP A 22 -13.69 -9.45 1.76
C TRP A 22 -12.93 -8.60 0.75
N ASP A 23 -12.64 -9.13 -0.44
CA ASP A 23 -11.93 -8.36 -1.48
C ASP A 23 -12.73 -7.14 -1.95
N THR A 24 -14.07 -7.26 -2.01
CA THR A 24 -14.97 -6.14 -2.33
C THR A 24 -14.85 -5.03 -1.29
N VAL A 25 -14.91 -5.36 0.01
CA VAL A 25 -14.78 -4.39 1.10
C VAL A 25 -13.39 -3.75 1.11
N CYS A 26 -12.32 -4.53 0.93
CA CYS A 26 -10.96 -4.00 0.84
C CYS A 26 -10.78 -3.03 -0.34
N THR A 27 -11.38 -3.37 -1.49
CA THR A 27 -11.35 -2.52 -2.69
C THR A 27 -12.12 -1.23 -2.46
N PHE A 28 -13.32 -1.32 -1.88
CA PHE A 28 -14.16 -0.17 -1.58
C PHE A 28 -13.50 0.78 -0.58
N MET A 29 -12.86 0.24 0.46
CA MET A 29 -12.12 1.04 1.45
C MET A 29 -10.95 1.79 0.80
N SER A 30 -10.19 1.10 -0.07
CA SER A 30 -9.07 1.72 -0.78
C SER A 30 -9.52 2.82 -1.73
N LEU A 31 -10.62 2.59 -2.47
CA LEU A 31 -11.25 3.59 -3.33
C LEU A 31 -11.70 4.82 -2.53
N THR A 32 -12.37 4.60 -1.40
CA THR A 32 -12.84 5.67 -0.51
C THR A 32 -11.69 6.50 0.03
N MET A 33 -10.57 5.85 0.38
CA MET A 33 -9.37 6.55 0.84
C MET A 33 -8.73 7.39 -0.27
N SER A 34 -8.63 6.86 -1.49
CA SER A 34 -8.13 7.64 -2.64
C SER A 34 -9.04 8.82 -2.96
N ALA A 35 -10.36 8.66 -2.85
CA ALA A 35 -11.31 9.77 -2.99
C ALA A 35 -11.11 10.82 -1.88
N LEU A 36 -10.88 10.39 -0.64
CA LEU A 36 -10.60 11.30 0.48
C LEU A 36 -9.36 12.17 0.22
N PHE A 37 -8.27 11.58 -0.27
CA PHE A 37 -7.04 12.31 -0.59
C PHE A 37 -7.23 13.33 -1.71
N VAL A 38 -8.06 13.01 -2.71
CA VAL A 38 -8.28 13.85 -3.88
C VAL A 38 -9.31 14.95 -3.61
N GLU A 39 -10.42 14.61 -2.97
CA GLU A 39 -11.62 15.46 -2.93
C GLU A 39 -11.69 16.35 -1.68
N LEU A 40 -11.09 15.92 -0.56
CA LEU A 40 -11.13 16.68 0.68
C LEU A 40 -10.05 17.76 0.74
N SER A 41 -8.98 17.62 -0.05
CA SER A 41 -7.82 18.50 0.03
C SER A 41 -7.22 18.79 -1.35
N ASP A 42 -7.18 20.08 -1.69
CA ASP A 42 -6.48 20.59 -2.87
C ASP A 42 -4.99 20.90 -2.59
N LYS A 43 -4.58 20.97 -1.32
CA LYS A 43 -3.22 21.34 -0.91
C LYS A 43 -2.39 20.12 -0.54
N THR A 44 -1.16 20.03 -1.05
CA THR A 44 -0.24 18.93 -0.73
C THR A 44 0.07 18.81 0.76
N GLU A 45 0.17 19.92 1.50
CA GLU A 45 0.44 19.92 2.95
C GLU A 45 -0.66 19.23 3.75
N ASP A 46 -1.91 19.54 3.43
CA ASP A 46 -3.10 18.96 4.06
C ASP A 46 -3.19 17.45 3.77
N ARG A 47 -2.79 17.01 2.56
CA ARG A 47 -2.70 15.58 2.20
C ARG A 47 -1.62 14.84 3.01
N ILE A 48 -0.48 15.47 3.27
CA ILE A 48 0.57 14.90 4.13
C ILE A 48 0.08 14.81 5.57
N LEU A 49 -0.62 15.83 6.07
CA LEU A 49 -1.22 15.82 7.40
C LEU A 49 -2.28 14.71 7.53
N LEU A 50 -3.13 14.53 6.53
CA LEU A 50 -4.11 13.45 6.47
C LEU A 50 -3.44 12.07 6.50
N THR A 51 -2.36 11.90 5.73
CA THR A 51 -1.54 10.68 5.74
C THR A 51 -0.97 10.41 7.14
N LYS A 52 -0.46 11.44 7.82
CA LYS A 52 0.08 11.32 9.18
C LYS A 52 -0.97 10.85 10.18
N TYR A 53 -2.18 11.44 10.15
CA TYR A 53 -3.27 11.05 11.04
C TYR A 53 -3.80 9.64 10.74
N TYR A 54 -3.94 9.29 9.46
CA TYR A 54 -4.33 7.95 9.04
C TYR A 54 -3.37 6.89 9.60
N HIS A 55 -2.06 7.08 9.44
CA HIS A 55 -1.08 6.14 9.97
C HIS A 55 -0.94 6.18 11.50
N ALA A 56 -1.20 7.31 12.15
CA ALA A 56 -1.35 7.36 13.60
C ALA A 56 -2.52 6.49 14.08
N ALA A 57 -3.65 6.49 13.37
CA ALA A 57 -4.76 5.59 13.65
C ALA A 57 -4.41 4.12 13.37
N CYS A 58 -3.63 3.83 12.32
CA CYS A 58 -3.12 2.47 12.06
C CYS A 58 -2.23 1.93 13.20
N ILE A 59 -1.42 2.78 13.85
CA ILE A 59 -0.63 2.38 15.02
C ILE A 59 -1.54 1.92 16.16
N LEU A 60 -2.67 2.62 16.38
CA LEU A 60 -3.66 2.21 17.38
C LEU A 60 -4.37 0.90 17.00
N GLY A 61 -4.57 0.67 15.70
CA GLY A 61 -5.20 -0.55 15.18
C GLY A 61 -4.29 -1.77 15.21
N THR A 62 -2.98 -1.62 15.04
CA THR A 62 -2.04 -2.75 14.88
C THR A 62 -2.01 -3.74 16.06
N PRO A 63 -2.05 -3.30 17.34
CA PRO A 63 -2.13 -4.20 18.49
C PRO A 63 -3.34 -5.14 18.48
N THR A 64 -4.40 -4.84 17.71
CA THR A 64 -5.56 -5.75 17.60
C THR A 64 -5.19 -7.09 16.99
N VAL A 65 -4.19 -7.14 16.09
CA VAL A 65 -3.69 -8.40 15.50
C VAL A 65 -3.02 -9.27 16.56
N LEU A 66 -2.18 -8.67 17.40
CA LEU A 66 -1.56 -9.37 18.53
C LEU A 66 -2.61 -9.83 19.54
N LEU A 67 -3.60 -8.97 19.85
CA LEU A 67 -4.71 -9.33 20.73
C LEU A 67 -5.46 -10.55 20.18
N LEU A 68 -5.75 -10.59 18.88
CA LEU A 68 -6.40 -11.73 18.24
C LEU A 68 -5.55 -13.00 18.34
N GLU A 69 -4.24 -12.91 18.12
CA GLU A 69 -3.33 -14.06 18.24
C GLU A 69 -3.29 -14.61 19.68
N PHE A 70 -3.15 -13.75 20.68
CA PHE A 70 -3.12 -14.15 22.09
C PHE A 70 -4.47 -14.67 22.58
N THR A 71 -5.58 -14.05 22.16
CA THR A 71 -6.92 -14.44 22.62
C THR A 71 -7.41 -15.71 21.93
N SER A 72 -6.98 -15.95 20.69
CA SER A 72 -7.37 -17.12 19.91
C SER A 72 -6.48 -18.33 20.15
N ASP A 73 -5.32 -18.17 20.80
CA ASP A 73 -4.31 -19.20 20.99
C ASP A 73 -3.97 -19.89 19.65
N SER A 74 -3.52 -19.08 18.69
CA SER A 74 -3.18 -19.50 17.32
C SER A 74 -4.26 -20.34 16.63
N LEU A 75 -5.52 -19.82 16.64
CA LEU A 75 -6.71 -20.46 16.05
C LEU A 75 -7.19 -21.76 16.71
N SER A 76 -6.68 -22.12 17.91
CA SER A 76 -7.19 -23.28 18.66
C SER A 76 -8.64 -23.07 19.13
N ASN A 77 -8.98 -21.83 19.52
CA ASN A 77 -10.29 -21.44 20.01
C ASN A 77 -11.08 -20.64 18.97
N PHE A 78 -11.63 -21.33 17.97
CA PHE A 78 -12.35 -20.70 16.85
C PHE A 78 -13.53 -19.81 17.28
N LYS A 79 -14.28 -20.21 18.33
CA LYS A 79 -15.40 -19.40 18.83
C LYS A 79 -14.94 -18.04 19.39
N THR A 80 -13.85 -18.03 20.14
CA THR A 80 -13.30 -16.81 20.72
C THR A 80 -12.81 -15.87 19.63
N PHE A 81 -12.17 -16.40 18.59
CA PHE A 81 -11.76 -15.65 17.40
C PHE A 81 -12.94 -15.03 16.63
N GLN A 82 -14.04 -15.78 16.47
CA GLN A 82 -15.25 -15.27 15.80
C GLN A 82 -15.87 -14.10 16.58
N ILE A 83 -15.98 -14.22 17.91
CA ILE A 83 -16.57 -13.18 18.75
C ILE A 83 -15.70 -11.92 18.74
N SER A 84 -14.39 -12.05 18.88
CA SER A 84 -13.47 -10.90 18.86
C SER A 84 -13.49 -10.20 17.50
N THR A 85 -13.51 -10.95 16.39
CA THR A 85 -13.60 -10.40 15.04
C THR A 85 -14.92 -9.65 14.82
N LEU A 86 -16.04 -10.19 15.32
CA LEU A 86 -17.35 -9.53 15.23
C LEU A 86 -17.35 -8.20 15.99
N LEU A 87 -16.78 -8.16 17.20
CA LEU A 87 -16.67 -6.92 17.98
C LEU A 87 -15.84 -5.85 17.26
N ILE A 88 -14.72 -6.24 16.64
CA ILE A 88 -13.88 -5.34 15.85
C ILE A 88 -14.67 -4.82 14.63
N ALA A 89 -15.40 -5.69 13.94
CA ALA A 89 -16.21 -5.30 12.78
C ALA A 89 -17.32 -4.30 13.14
N VAL A 90 -18.05 -4.52 14.24
CA VAL A 90 -19.09 -3.59 14.72
C VAL A 90 -18.48 -2.25 15.09
N CYS A 91 -17.35 -2.24 15.82
CA CYS A 91 -16.65 -1.02 16.19
C CYS A 91 -16.17 -0.24 14.94
N SER A 92 -15.55 -0.93 13.98
CA SER A 92 -15.12 -0.34 12.70
C SER A 92 -16.29 0.23 11.90
N GLY A 93 -17.42 -0.50 11.84
CA GLY A 93 -18.63 -0.03 11.15
C GLY A 93 -19.21 1.24 11.77
N LEU A 94 -19.27 1.33 13.11
CA LEU A 94 -19.73 2.53 13.80
C LEU A 94 -18.82 3.74 13.55
N LEU A 95 -17.50 3.54 13.58
CA LEU A 95 -16.52 4.59 13.27
C LEU A 95 -16.62 5.05 11.81
N PHE A 96 -16.84 4.11 10.87
CA PHE A 96 -17.01 4.42 9.46
C PHE A 96 -18.30 5.21 9.21
N LEU A 97 -19.41 4.84 9.85
CA LEU A 97 -20.67 5.59 9.80
C LEU A 97 -20.51 7.00 10.38
N TYR A 98 -19.84 7.11 11.54
CA TYR A 98 -19.55 8.40 12.15
C TYR A 98 -18.71 9.28 11.21
N ALA A 99 -17.66 8.74 10.60
CA ALA A 99 -16.84 9.47 9.64
C ALA A 99 -17.66 9.92 8.42
N GLY A 100 -18.50 9.05 7.86
CA GLY A 100 -19.35 9.36 6.72
C GLY A 100 -20.41 10.43 6.97
N ILE A 101 -20.92 10.55 8.21
CA ILE A 101 -21.88 11.60 8.58
C ILE A 101 -21.19 12.97 8.77
N ASN A 102 -19.96 12.98 9.29
CA ASN A 102 -19.25 14.22 9.64
C ASN A 102 -18.38 14.76 8.49
N ILE A 103 -18.15 13.99 7.43
CA ILE A 103 -17.35 14.45 6.31
C ILE A 103 -18.13 15.48 5.48
N SER A 104 -17.56 16.68 5.33
CA SER A 104 -18.10 17.70 4.43
C SER A 104 -17.15 17.84 3.23
N SER A 105 -17.59 17.37 2.06
CA SER A 105 -16.82 17.53 0.83
C SER A 105 -17.12 18.91 0.20
N PRO A 106 -16.10 19.62 -0.33
CA PRO A 106 -16.32 20.82 -1.15
C PRO A 106 -17.24 20.57 -2.36
N TYR A 107 -17.31 19.32 -2.81
CA TYR A 107 -18.11 18.88 -3.95
C TYR A 107 -19.52 18.38 -3.57
N ASP A 108 -19.93 18.51 -2.31
CA ASP A 108 -21.30 18.20 -1.88
C ASP A 108 -22.29 19.15 -2.59
N PRO A 109 -23.36 18.64 -3.25
CA PRO A 109 -24.38 19.47 -3.88
C PRO A 109 -24.97 20.53 -2.96
N ASN A 110 -25.03 20.31 -1.64
CA ASN A 110 -25.48 21.31 -0.67
C ASN A 110 -24.44 22.43 -0.44
N THR A 111 -23.15 22.10 -0.48
CA THR A 111 -22.04 23.06 -0.38
C THR A 111 -21.90 23.86 -1.68
N ILE A 112 -21.99 23.22 -2.85
CA ILE A 112 -21.98 23.88 -4.17
C ILE A 112 -23.15 24.86 -4.31
N LYS A 113 -24.36 24.48 -3.88
CA LYS A 113 -25.52 25.39 -3.86
C LYS A 113 -25.29 26.60 -2.96
N ARG A 114 -24.65 26.42 -1.80
CA ARG A 114 -24.28 27.52 -0.90
C ARG A 114 -23.25 28.44 -1.54
N THR A 115 -22.15 27.91 -2.07
CA THR A 115 -21.07 28.69 -2.69
C THR A 115 -21.57 29.46 -3.91
N ASN A 116 -22.36 28.84 -4.79
CA ASN A 116 -22.96 29.51 -5.94
C ASN A 116 -23.97 30.59 -5.52
N SER A 117 -24.70 30.40 -4.41
CA SER A 117 -25.60 31.43 -3.87
C SER A 117 -24.87 32.63 -3.26
N TYR A 118 -23.62 32.47 -2.79
CA TYR A 118 -22.79 33.60 -2.34
C TYR A 118 -22.15 34.36 -3.51
N ILE A 119 -21.71 33.64 -4.56
CA ILE A 119 -21.10 34.25 -5.76
C ILE A 119 -22.15 35.05 -6.56
N HIS A 120 -23.40 34.57 -6.63
CA HIS A 120 -24.49 35.29 -7.31
C HIS A 120 -24.93 36.60 -6.63
N VAL A 121 -24.55 36.84 -5.37
CA VAL A 121 -24.90 38.08 -4.65
C VAL A 121 -23.86 39.19 -4.89
N ASP A 122 -22.64 38.85 -5.34
CA ASP A 122 -21.51 39.81 -5.40
C ASP A 122 -21.02 40.15 -6.82
N GLN A 123 -21.55 39.52 -7.87
CA GLN A 123 -21.20 39.87 -9.26
C GLN A 123 -22.42 39.99 -10.16
N GLY A 124 -23.00 41.18 -10.18
CA GLY A 124 -23.71 41.68 -11.36
C GLY A 124 -22.69 42.06 -12.43
N ASN A 125 -22.23 41.10 -13.24
CA ASN A 125 -21.85 41.33 -14.63
C ASN A 125 -21.55 40.03 -15.37
N GLU A 126 -22.04 40.00 -16.60
CA GLU A 126 -22.03 38.93 -17.58
C GLU A 126 -20.62 38.41 -17.91
N ILE A 127 -20.32 37.16 -17.54
CA ILE A 127 -19.44 36.29 -18.34
C ILE A 127 -20.06 34.90 -18.36
N SER A 128 -20.90 34.68 -19.36
CA SER A 128 -21.36 33.35 -19.78
C SER A 128 -20.18 32.65 -20.48
N GLU A 129 -19.23 32.12 -19.71
CA GLU A 129 -18.25 31.19 -20.26
C GLU A 129 -18.93 29.84 -20.48
N ASN A 130 -19.00 29.44 -21.75
CA ASN A 130 -19.51 28.16 -22.22
C ASN A 130 -18.72 27.01 -21.58
N ILE A 131 -19.18 26.54 -20.42
CA ILE A 131 -18.77 25.27 -19.83
C ILE A 131 -19.40 24.19 -20.70
N SER A 132 -18.61 23.71 -21.67
CA SER A 132 -19.01 22.66 -22.59
C SER A 132 -19.32 21.38 -21.81
N GLU A 133 -20.58 20.96 -21.84
CA GLU A 133 -21.04 19.67 -21.32
C GLU A 133 -20.18 18.55 -21.92
N GLY A 134 -19.28 18.01 -21.10
CA GLY A 134 -18.27 17.03 -21.47
C GLY A 134 -18.89 15.67 -21.78
N ASN A 135 -19.37 15.49 -23.00
CA ASN A 135 -19.81 14.20 -23.54
C ASN A 135 -18.61 13.41 -24.13
N GLU A 136 -17.44 13.45 -23.47
CA GLU A 136 -16.34 12.55 -23.81
C GLU A 136 -16.66 11.15 -23.28
N SER A 137 -16.69 10.16 -24.17
CA SER A 137 -16.90 8.75 -23.80
C SER A 137 -15.90 8.33 -22.71
N TYR A 138 -16.38 7.63 -21.68
CA TYR A 138 -15.56 7.07 -20.59
C TYR A 138 -14.33 6.31 -21.11
N CYS A 139 -14.46 5.62 -22.25
CA CYS A 139 -13.36 4.89 -22.87
C CYS A 139 -12.25 5.82 -23.39
N THR A 140 -12.62 6.98 -23.94
CA THR A 140 -11.66 8.00 -24.38
C THR A 140 -10.90 8.59 -23.19
N GLN A 141 -11.60 8.82 -22.07
CA GLN A 141 -10.98 9.32 -20.84
C GLN A 141 -9.98 8.32 -20.25
N VAL A 142 -10.29 7.02 -20.29
CA VAL A 142 -9.38 5.94 -19.87
C VAL A 142 -8.18 5.84 -20.81
N CYS A 143 -8.38 5.88 -22.14
CA CYS A 143 -7.28 5.85 -23.10
C CYS A 143 -6.33 7.05 -22.97
N GLN A 144 -6.88 8.25 -22.82
CA GLN A 144 -6.11 9.47 -22.55
C GLN A 144 -5.29 9.36 -21.27
N TYR A 145 -5.85 8.70 -20.25
CA TYR A 145 -5.19 8.50 -18.96
C TYR A 145 -4.07 7.45 -19.05
N LEU A 146 -4.33 6.30 -19.70
CA LEU A 146 -3.34 5.25 -19.94
C LEU A 146 -2.16 5.70 -20.80
N SER A 147 -2.36 6.71 -21.65
CA SER A 147 -1.32 7.23 -22.55
C SER A 147 -0.44 8.31 -21.91
N ASP A 148 -0.73 8.74 -20.68
CA ASP A 148 0.08 9.75 -20.02
C ASP A 148 1.40 9.14 -19.48
N ALA A 149 2.53 9.71 -19.87
CA ALA A 149 3.85 9.24 -19.44
C ALA A 149 4.00 9.25 -17.91
N ASN A 150 3.40 10.22 -17.22
CA ASN A 150 3.41 10.27 -15.76
C ASN A 150 2.60 9.12 -15.15
N PHE A 151 1.46 8.77 -15.77
CA PHE A 151 0.67 7.63 -15.33
C PHE A 151 1.41 6.32 -15.56
N ILE A 152 2.04 6.14 -16.73
CA ILE A 152 2.80 4.92 -17.02
C ILE A 152 3.96 4.76 -16.03
N ALA A 153 4.72 5.83 -15.77
CA ALA A 153 5.80 5.82 -14.78
C ALA A 153 5.30 5.43 -13.38
N PHE A 154 4.18 6.01 -12.94
CA PHE A 154 3.53 5.66 -11.68
C PHE A 154 3.04 4.20 -11.67
N ALA A 155 2.34 3.76 -12.70
CA ALA A 155 1.75 2.43 -12.79
C ALA A 155 2.82 1.32 -12.78
N VAL A 156 3.94 1.52 -13.48
CA VAL A 156 5.08 0.60 -13.45
C VAL A 156 5.70 0.55 -12.05
N THR A 157 5.95 1.71 -11.43
CA THR A 157 6.49 1.77 -10.08
C THR A 157 5.56 1.07 -9.08
N PHE A 158 4.26 1.34 -9.17
CA PHE A 158 3.25 0.79 -8.29
C PHE A 158 3.11 -0.73 -8.46
N PHE A 159 3.13 -1.23 -9.70
CA PHE A 159 3.15 -2.67 -10.00
C PHE A 159 4.30 -3.38 -9.31
N PHE A 160 5.54 -2.91 -9.54
CA PHE A 160 6.73 -3.52 -8.97
C PHE A 160 6.80 -3.35 -7.45
N HIS A 161 6.22 -2.29 -6.91
CA HIS A 161 6.11 -2.13 -5.47
C HIS A 161 5.12 -3.11 -4.84
N VAL A 162 3.94 -3.29 -5.43
CA VAL A 162 3.01 -4.34 -5.00
C VAL A 162 3.68 -5.71 -5.13
N PHE A 163 4.39 -5.96 -6.22
CA PHE A 163 5.17 -7.18 -6.41
C PHE A 163 6.13 -7.43 -5.23
N HIS A 164 6.92 -6.41 -4.84
CA HIS A 164 7.85 -6.51 -3.72
C HIS A 164 7.16 -6.71 -2.37
N LYS A 165 6.09 -5.95 -2.10
CA LYS A 165 5.32 -6.06 -0.86
C LYS A 165 4.80 -7.48 -0.64
N TYR A 166 4.28 -8.12 -1.69
CA TYR A 166 3.78 -9.49 -1.57
C TYR A 166 4.89 -10.53 -1.48
N PHE A 167 6.09 -10.26 -1.99
CA PHE A 167 7.25 -11.11 -1.71
C PHE A 167 7.59 -11.08 -0.21
N VAL A 168 7.80 -9.89 0.35
CA VAL A 168 8.16 -9.75 1.77
C VAL A 168 7.09 -10.35 2.67
N ASN A 169 5.81 -10.03 2.45
CA ASN A 169 4.73 -10.54 3.29
C ASN A 169 4.59 -12.08 3.29
N ASN A 170 4.87 -12.75 2.16
CA ASN A 170 4.72 -14.20 2.06
C ASN A 170 5.99 -14.96 2.46
N PHE A 171 7.18 -14.42 2.18
CA PHE A 171 8.44 -15.15 2.34
C PHE A 171 9.28 -14.72 3.53
N ILE A 172 9.02 -13.58 4.18
CA ILE A 172 9.82 -13.16 5.35
C ILE A 172 9.78 -14.22 6.48
N GLY A 173 8.62 -14.83 6.72
CA GLY A 173 8.49 -15.92 7.69
C GLY A 173 9.30 -17.15 7.28
N ILE A 174 9.16 -17.59 6.03
CA ILE A 174 9.86 -18.77 5.50
C ILE A 174 11.38 -18.57 5.52
N VAL A 175 11.84 -17.39 5.11
CA VAL A 175 13.26 -17.01 5.09
C VAL A 175 13.80 -16.98 6.51
N CYS A 176 13.13 -16.30 7.44
CA CYS A 176 13.57 -16.26 8.83
C CYS A 176 13.60 -17.67 9.44
N ASP A 177 12.64 -18.53 9.11
CA ASP A 177 12.55 -19.86 9.68
C ASP A 177 13.63 -20.82 9.22
N HIS A 178 14.08 -20.70 7.97
CA HIS A 178 15.07 -21.61 7.37
C HIS A 178 16.49 -21.04 7.31
N LEU A 179 16.64 -19.72 7.26
CA LEU A 179 17.92 -19.05 7.09
C LEU A 179 18.58 -18.68 8.42
N ILE A 180 17.78 -18.44 9.47
CA ILE A 180 18.26 -18.09 10.80
C ILE A 180 18.16 -19.33 11.70
N PRO A 181 19.26 -19.78 12.32
CA PRO A 181 19.21 -20.93 13.20
C PRO A 181 18.51 -20.61 14.54
N ASP A 182 17.89 -21.64 15.13
CA ASP A 182 17.03 -21.54 16.33
C ASP A 182 17.81 -21.16 17.60
N ASP A 183 19.13 -21.34 17.60
CA ASP A 183 20.06 -21.01 18.68
C ASP A 183 20.25 -19.50 18.87
N VAL A 184 20.31 -18.75 17.77
CA VAL A 184 20.48 -17.28 17.78
C VAL A 184 19.13 -16.58 17.87
N PHE A 185 18.07 -17.16 17.27
CA PHE A 185 16.76 -16.54 17.21
C PHE A 185 15.65 -17.48 17.69
N PRO A 186 15.35 -17.45 19.01
CA PRO A 186 14.36 -18.33 19.63
C PRO A 186 12.95 -18.16 19.04
N LYS A 187 12.16 -19.23 19.12
CA LYS A 187 10.79 -19.27 18.58
C LYS A 187 9.86 -18.18 19.16
N ASP A 188 10.04 -17.81 20.43
CA ASP A 188 9.27 -16.74 21.05
C ASP A 188 9.68 -15.35 20.51
N ALA A 189 10.98 -15.14 20.26
CA ALA A 189 11.48 -13.92 19.64
C ALA A 189 10.99 -13.78 18.18
N ARG A 190 10.88 -14.88 17.43
CA ARG A 190 10.29 -14.92 16.09
C ARG A 190 8.84 -14.47 16.08
N LYS A 191 8.02 -14.98 17.00
CA LYS A 191 6.61 -14.58 17.14
C LYS A 191 6.48 -13.09 17.40
N ILE A 192 7.29 -12.55 18.32
CA ILE A 192 7.32 -11.10 18.61
C ILE A 192 7.76 -10.30 17.38
N PHE A 193 8.75 -10.81 16.63
CA PHE A 193 9.23 -10.16 15.42
C PHE A 193 8.17 -10.10 14.32
N TYR A 194 7.53 -11.23 13.99
CA TYR A 194 6.48 -11.27 12.97
C TYR A 194 5.27 -10.39 13.34
N GLY A 195 4.85 -10.43 14.61
CA GLY A 195 3.77 -9.58 15.11
C GLY A 195 4.17 -8.10 15.27
N GLY A 196 5.47 -7.83 15.42
CA GLY A 196 6.03 -6.49 15.63
C GLY A 196 6.32 -5.73 14.33
N ILE A 197 6.59 -6.42 13.22
CA ILE A 197 6.88 -5.80 11.91
C ILE A 197 5.80 -4.78 11.51
N PRO A 198 4.49 -5.08 11.58
CA PRO A 198 3.45 -4.11 11.22
C PRO A 198 3.48 -2.86 12.11
N LEU A 199 3.78 -3.01 13.40
CA LEU A 199 3.84 -1.90 14.34
C LEU A 199 5.04 -0.99 14.05
N ILE A 200 6.22 -1.59 13.87
CA ILE A 200 7.44 -0.87 13.52
C ILE A 200 7.26 -0.17 12.17
N SER A 201 6.68 -0.84 11.19
CA SER A 201 6.38 -0.28 9.87
C SER A 201 5.45 0.93 9.97
N ALA A 202 4.39 0.85 10.77
CA ALA A 202 3.46 1.96 10.96
C ALA A 202 4.13 3.18 11.64
N ILE A 203 5.00 2.92 12.63
CA ILE A 203 5.83 3.96 13.27
C ILE A 203 6.76 4.62 12.24
N CYS A 204 7.46 3.81 11.43
CA CYS A 204 8.33 4.30 10.36
C CYS A 204 7.57 5.17 9.35
N VAL A 205 6.32 4.84 9.04
CA VAL A 205 5.48 5.65 8.15
C VAL A 205 5.19 7.03 8.75
N VAL A 206 4.89 7.13 10.05
CA VAL A 206 4.66 8.44 10.71
C VAL A 206 5.92 9.30 10.69
N PHE A 207 7.09 8.70 10.90
CA PHE A 207 8.37 9.39 10.74
C PHE A 207 8.61 9.81 9.28
N GLY A 208 8.33 8.92 8.33
CA GLY A 208 8.42 9.19 6.89
C GLY A 208 7.52 10.36 6.48
N ALA A 209 6.28 10.40 6.95
CA ALA A 209 5.35 11.51 6.71
C ALA A 209 5.86 12.83 7.29
N SER A 210 6.46 12.80 8.48
CA SER A 210 7.08 13.99 9.09
C SER A 210 8.33 14.46 8.35
N PHE A 211 9.05 13.53 7.70
CA PHE A 211 10.15 13.88 6.81
C PHE A 211 9.63 14.47 5.50
N ALA A 212 8.49 13.97 5.00
CA ALA A 212 7.83 14.46 3.80
C ALA A 212 7.22 15.86 3.91
N THR A 213 6.95 16.36 5.13
CA THR A 213 6.58 17.77 5.32
C THR A 213 7.79 18.70 5.16
N ARG A 214 9.00 18.22 5.47
CA ARG A 214 10.24 19.03 5.38
C ARG A 214 10.93 18.90 4.02
N TYR A 215 10.85 17.72 3.41
CA TYR A 215 11.37 17.41 2.09
C TYR A 215 10.22 16.94 1.22
N SER A 216 10.11 17.40 -0.02
CA SER A 216 9.08 16.90 -0.94
C SER A 216 9.00 15.36 -0.93
N TYR A 217 7.79 14.81 -0.77
CA TYR A 217 7.56 13.36 -0.65
C TYR A 217 8.21 12.57 -1.81
N TYR A 218 8.32 13.18 -2.99
CA TYR A 218 9.01 12.62 -4.15
C TYR A 218 10.45 12.25 -3.85
N LYS A 219 11.20 13.18 -3.24
CA LYS A 219 12.61 12.97 -2.85
C LYS A 219 12.71 11.93 -1.75
N VAL A 220 11.73 11.88 -0.85
CA VAL A 220 11.67 10.86 0.22
C VAL A 220 11.53 9.47 -0.40
N VAL A 221 10.55 9.26 -1.28
CA VAL A 221 10.34 7.97 -1.97
C VAL A 221 11.57 7.57 -2.78
N GLN A 222 12.16 8.50 -3.53
CA GLN A 222 13.38 8.25 -4.30
C GLN A 222 14.57 7.86 -3.40
N SER A 223 14.74 8.54 -2.28
CA SER A 223 15.79 8.22 -1.30
C SER A 223 15.59 6.84 -0.67
N VAL A 224 14.34 6.43 -0.41
CA VAL A 224 14.03 5.11 0.15
C VAL A 224 14.36 4.00 -0.85
N TYR A 225 14.01 4.16 -2.13
CA TYR A 225 14.41 3.18 -3.14
C TYR A 225 15.93 3.09 -3.29
N GLY A 226 16.62 4.23 -3.27
CA GLY A 226 18.09 4.27 -3.29
C GLY A 226 18.71 3.56 -2.07
N SER A 227 18.16 3.77 -0.87
CA SER A 227 18.65 3.11 0.34
C SER A 227 18.35 1.60 0.36
N MET A 228 17.23 1.15 -0.22
CA MET A 228 16.91 -0.28 -0.36
C MET A 228 17.92 -0.99 -1.27
N VAL A 229 18.25 -0.40 -2.42
CA VAL A 229 19.25 -0.95 -3.35
C VAL A 229 20.61 -1.01 -2.67
N LEU A 230 21.01 0.07 -1.99
CA LEU A 230 22.27 0.11 -1.24
C LEU A 230 22.29 -0.95 -0.12
N ALA A 231 21.21 -1.08 0.64
CA ALA A 231 21.10 -2.08 1.70
C ALA A 231 21.23 -3.50 1.15
N GLY A 232 20.68 -3.79 -0.03
CA GLY A 232 20.84 -5.07 -0.72
C GLY A 232 22.30 -5.36 -1.07
N PHE A 233 23.04 -4.38 -1.62
CA PHE A 233 24.47 -4.55 -1.91
C PHE A 233 25.32 -4.72 -0.65
N ILE A 234 25.01 -3.97 0.41
CA ILE A 234 25.68 -4.11 1.71
C ILE A 234 25.44 -5.51 2.27
N MET A 235 24.21 -6.02 2.21
CA MET A 235 23.90 -7.36 2.69
C MET A 235 24.59 -8.46 1.88
N LEU A 236 24.69 -8.30 0.55
CA LEU A 236 25.49 -9.20 -0.30
C LEU A 236 26.97 -9.21 0.09
N TYR A 237 27.53 -8.06 0.46
CA TYR A 237 28.94 -7.96 0.87
C TYR A 237 29.21 -8.57 2.26
N ILE A 238 28.29 -8.36 3.21
CA ILE A 238 28.39 -8.92 4.57
C ILE A 238 28.26 -10.45 4.52
N GLY A 239 27.41 -10.98 3.64
CA GLY A 239 27.16 -12.41 3.51
C GLY A 239 26.21 -12.96 4.57
N GLN A 240 25.91 -14.26 4.45
CA GLN A 240 24.91 -14.94 5.28
C GLN A 240 25.37 -15.20 6.73
N GLU A 241 26.67 -15.14 7.01
CA GLU A 241 27.27 -15.47 8.31
C GLU A 241 26.79 -14.56 9.46
N HIS A 242 26.39 -13.32 9.14
CA HIS A 242 25.93 -12.35 10.13
C HIS A 242 24.38 -12.32 10.23
N THR A 243 23.82 -13.25 11.01
CA THR A 243 22.37 -13.44 11.17
C THR A 243 21.64 -12.23 11.75
N TRP A 244 22.24 -11.48 12.69
CA TRP A 244 21.65 -10.24 13.21
C TRP A 244 21.52 -9.14 12.15
N CYS A 245 22.51 -9.02 11.25
CA CYS A 245 22.46 -8.07 10.15
C CYS A 245 21.31 -8.42 9.18
N LEU A 246 21.09 -9.72 8.92
CA LEU A 246 19.99 -10.21 8.10
C LEU A 246 18.62 -9.87 8.71
N ILE A 247 18.44 -10.06 10.02
CA ILE A 247 17.17 -9.70 10.71
C ILE A 247 16.88 -8.21 10.57
N ILE A 248 17.88 -7.37 10.82
CA ILE A 248 17.75 -5.91 10.70
C ILE A 248 17.45 -5.53 9.25
N PHE A 249 18.12 -6.16 8.29
CA PHE A 249 17.88 -5.94 6.86
C PHE A 249 16.42 -6.24 6.46
N LEU A 250 15.90 -7.41 6.84
CA LEU A 250 14.51 -7.81 6.55
C LEU A 250 13.49 -6.87 7.20
N MET A 251 13.79 -6.41 8.42
CA MET A 251 12.95 -5.43 9.12
C MET A 251 12.97 -4.08 8.40
N LEU A 252 14.15 -3.58 8.03
CA LEU A 252 14.31 -2.31 7.32
C LEU A 252 13.63 -2.34 5.95
N ASP A 253 13.74 -3.44 5.22
CA ASP A 253 13.09 -3.64 3.93
C ASP A 253 11.55 -3.62 4.05
N SER A 254 11.00 -4.33 5.05
CA SER A 254 9.57 -4.30 5.37
C SER A 254 9.07 -2.88 5.71
N CYS A 255 9.86 -2.13 6.47
CA CYS A 255 9.56 -0.76 6.83
C CYS A 255 9.63 0.17 5.61
N ALA A 256 10.66 0.04 4.78
CA ALA A 256 10.85 0.83 3.57
C ALA A 256 9.67 0.66 2.60
N ILE A 257 9.23 -0.57 2.38
CA ILE A 257 8.05 -0.88 1.56
C ILE A 257 6.81 -0.19 2.14
N SER A 258 6.58 -0.30 3.44
CA SER A 258 5.42 0.28 4.10
C SER A 258 5.40 1.81 4.01
N VAL A 259 6.55 2.45 4.21
CA VAL A 259 6.73 3.90 4.07
C VAL A 259 6.38 4.36 2.67
N VAL A 260 6.92 3.73 1.63
CA VAL A 260 6.64 4.13 0.24
C VAL A 260 5.17 3.88 -0.13
N TYR A 261 4.58 2.77 0.32
CA TYR A 261 3.17 2.47 0.06
C TYR A 261 2.23 3.56 0.59
N ALA A 262 2.55 4.16 1.75
CA ALA A 262 1.79 5.28 2.32
C ALA A 262 1.77 6.51 1.40
N PHE A 263 2.85 6.76 0.65
CA PHE A 263 2.95 7.91 -0.24
C PHE A 263 2.21 7.72 -1.57
N PHE A 264 1.86 6.49 -1.96
CA PHE A 264 1.16 6.27 -3.22
C PHE A 264 -0.26 6.83 -3.24
N GLY A 265 -0.94 6.91 -2.10
CA GLY A 265 -2.24 7.58 -2.03
C GLY A 265 -2.15 9.06 -2.44
N MET A 266 -1.07 9.74 -2.04
CA MET A 266 -0.79 11.12 -2.45
C MET A 266 -0.38 11.21 -3.92
N ALA A 267 0.47 10.31 -4.40
CA ALA A 267 0.86 10.29 -5.82
C ALA A 267 -0.33 10.05 -6.76
N GLN A 268 -1.28 9.19 -6.36
CA GLN A 268 -2.56 9.02 -7.05
C GLN A 268 -3.37 10.31 -7.05
N ALA A 269 -3.39 11.04 -5.93
CA ALA A 269 -4.13 12.29 -5.84
C ALA A 269 -3.55 13.38 -6.75
N ASP A 270 -2.23 13.56 -6.74
CA ASP A 270 -1.55 14.52 -7.61
C ASP A 270 -1.77 14.17 -9.09
N LEU A 271 -1.81 12.88 -9.43
CA LEU A 271 -2.09 12.44 -10.79
C LEU A 271 -3.54 12.74 -11.22
N ALA A 272 -4.49 12.69 -10.28
CA ALA A 272 -5.86 13.13 -10.53
C ALA A 272 -5.92 14.64 -10.82
N ASP A 273 -5.15 15.45 -10.09
CA ASP A 273 -5.13 16.91 -10.26
C ASP A 273 -4.43 17.37 -11.53
N ILE A 274 -3.32 16.73 -11.88
CA ILE A 274 -2.64 16.95 -13.17
C ILE A 274 -3.61 16.70 -14.31
N ASN A 275 -4.37 15.59 -14.22
CA ASN A 275 -5.36 15.25 -15.23
C ASN A 275 -6.52 16.26 -15.27
N LYS A 276 -7.04 16.67 -14.11
CA LYS A 276 -8.09 17.70 -13.99
C LYS A 276 -7.66 18.99 -14.69
N THR A 277 -6.43 19.45 -14.43
CA THR A 277 -5.87 20.69 -15.00
C THR A 277 -5.62 20.56 -16.50
N LYS A 278 -5.00 19.45 -16.94
CA LYS A 278 -4.65 19.19 -18.34
C LYS A 278 -5.87 19.11 -19.26
N TYR A 279 -6.96 18.54 -18.77
CA TYR A 279 -8.20 18.37 -19.53
C TYR A 279 -9.32 19.35 -19.12
N LYS A 280 -9.01 20.38 -18.31
CA LYS A 280 -9.96 21.40 -17.82
C LYS A 280 -11.29 20.82 -17.31
N ARG A 281 -11.22 19.75 -16.53
CA ARG A 281 -12.39 19.03 -16.02
C ARG A 281 -12.94 19.72 -14.76
N GLU A 282 -14.26 19.72 -14.60
CA GLU A 282 -14.92 20.28 -13.40
C GLU A 282 -14.54 19.54 -12.11
N ARG A 283 -14.37 18.21 -12.18
CA ARG A 283 -14.11 17.35 -11.02
C ARG A 283 -12.90 16.44 -11.24
N PRO A 284 -12.08 16.21 -10.20
CA PRO A 284 -11.01 15.23 -10.28
C PRO A 284 -11.57 13.80 -10.31
N LEU A 285 -11.03 12.94 -11.17
CA LEU A 285 -11.51 11.57 -11.35
C LEU A 285 -10.80 10.56 -10.44
N SER A 286 -10.92 10.76 -9.11
CA SER A 286 -10.30 9.93 -8.07
C SER A 286 -10.53 8.43 -8.29
N SER A 287 -11.77 8.04 -8.57
CA SER A 287 -12.18 6.66 -8.81
C SER A 287 -11.56 6.03 -10.05
N MET A 288 -11.37 6.81 -11.12
CA MET A 288 -10.77 6.32 -12.36
C MET A 288 -9.26 6.11 -12.21
N VAL A 289 -8.58 7.04 -11.51
CA VAL A 289 -7.16 6.95 -11.19
C VAL A 289 -6.87 5.71 -10.34
N PHE A 290 -7.65 5.53 -9.26
CA PHE A 290 -7.52 4.35 -8.40
C PHE A 290 -7.86 3.06 -9.16
N GLY A 291 -9.00 3.03 -9.86
CA GLY A 291 -9.46 1.83 -10.57
C GLY A 291 -8.47 1.34 -11.62
N THR A 292 -7.94 2.26 -12.44
CA THR A 292 -7.00 1.92 -13.52
C THR A 292 -5.65 1.46 -12.97
N SER A 293 -5.11 2.16 -11.97
CA SER A 293 -3.83 1.77 -11.35
C SER A 293 -3.94 0.48 -10.53
N SER A 294 -5.05 0.27 -9.83
CA SER A 294 -5.31 -0.97 -9.09
C SER A 294 -5.45 -2.16 -10.02
N LEU A 295 -6.11 -2.00 -11.17
CA LEU A 295 -6.26 -3.07 -12.17
C LEU A 295 -4.90 -3.54 -12.71
N ILE A 296 -3.97 -2.61 -12.94
CA ILE A 296 -2.61 -2.94 -13.40
C ILE A 296 -1.83 -3.64 -12.28
N ALA A 297 -1.95 -3.19 -11.03
CA ALA A 297 -1.12 -3.70 -9.92
C ALA A 297 -1.62 -5.02 -9.31
N ARG A 298 -2.93 -5.33 -9.38
CA ARG A 298 -3.52 -6.54 -8.79
C ARG A 298 -2.90 -7.86 -9.29
N PRO A 299 -2.58 -8.04 -10.58
CA PRO A 299 -1.84 -9.22 -11.04
C PRO A 299 -0.53 -9.47 -10.31
N ALA A 300 0.16 -8.43 -9.82
CA ALA A 300 1.41 -8.58 -9.08
C ALA A 300 1.24 -9.32 -7.74
N ILE A 301 0.03 -9.28 -7.16
CA ILE A 301 -0.32 -9.92 -5.89
C ILE A 301 -0.13 -11.43 -5.95
N SER A 302 -0.62 -12.06 -7.01
CA SER A 302 -0.51 -13.50 -7.23
C SER A 302 0.78 -13.88 -7.98
N LEU A 303 1.24 -13.02 -8.88
CA LEU A 303 2.44 -13.28 -9.68
C LEU A 303 3.71 -13.33 -8.82
N SER A 304 3.84 -12.45 -7.83
CA SER A 304 5.01 -12.38 -6.96
C SER A 304 5.30 -13.70 -6.22
N PRO A 305 4.36 -14.26 -5.44
CA PRO A 305 4.61 -15.52 -4.76
C PRO A 305 4.75 -16.70 -5.70
N MET A 306 4.04 -16.73 -6.83
CA MET A 306 4.19 -17.79 -7.83
C MET A 306 5.59 -17.77 -8.47
N PHE A 307 6.11 -16.59 -8.81
CA PHE A 307 7.44 -16.43 -9.39
C PHE A 307 8.54 -16.85 -8.42
N VAL A 308 8.44 -16.40 -7.17
CA VAL A 308 9.43 -16.73 -6.14
C VAL A 308 9.40 -18.22 -5.80
N ALA A 309 8.20 -18.79 -5.63
CA ALA A 309 8.06 -20.22 -5.37
C ALA A 309 8.64 -21.07 -6.52
N ALA A 310 8.44 -20.67 -7.78
CA ALA A 310 9.02 -21.35 -8.93
C ALA A 310 10.56 -21.32 -8.92
N ILE A 311 11.17 -20.20 -8.52
CA ILE A 311 12.64 -20.10 -8.37
C ILE A 311 13.11 -21.03 -7.26
N LEU A 312 12.46 -20.99 -6.09
CA LEU A 312 12.84 -21.82 -4.95
C LEU A 312 12.65 -23.33 -5.24
N ASP A 313 11.66 -23.69 -6.06
CA ASP A 313 11.40 -25.08 -6.42
C ASP A 313 12.53 -25.72 -7.24
N ILE A 314 13.23 -24.92 -8.07
CA ILE A 314 14.45 -25.37 -8.78
C ILE A 314 15.52 -25.87 -7.80
N TYR A 315 15.59 -25.28 -6.61
CA TYR A 315 16.54 -25.63 -5.54
C TYR A 315 15.97 -26.64 -4.53
N GLY A 316 14.85 -27.30 -4.86
CA GLY A 316 14.28 -28.37 -4.05
C GLY A 316 13.30 -27.92 -2.96
N TYR A 317 12.72 -26.72 -3.06
CA TYR A 317 11.73 -26.23 -2.09
C TYR A 317 10.49 -27.14 -1.96
N SER A 318 10.00 -27.77 -3.03
CA SER A 318 8.87 -28.73 -2.94
C SER A 318 9.18 -29.99 -2.13
N GLN A 319 10.46 -30.33 -1.98
CA GLN A 319 10.91 -31.51 -1.23
C GLN A 319 11.02 -31.24 0.28
N LEU A 320 10.81 -30.00 0.71
CA LEU A 320 10.93 -29.53 2.09
C LEU A 320 9.71 -29.92 2.94
N LYS A 321 9.35 -31.19 2.98
CA LYS A 321 8.28 -31.73 3.85
C LYS A 321 8.84 -32.15 5.22
N GLY A 322 9.48 -31.21 5.92
CA GLY A 322 9.98 -31.41 7.29
C GLY A 322 11.41 -31.97 7.40
N THR A 323 12.19 -31.92 6.32
CA THR A 323 13.64 -32.21 6.33
C THR A 323 14.42 -30.89 6.45
N GLU A 324 15.62 -30.92 7.04
CA GLU A 324 16.50 -29.75 7.10
C GLU A 324 16.77 -29.19 5.70
N SER A 325 16.71 -27.86 5.56
CA SER A 325 16.96 -27.19 4.29
C SER A 325 18.39 -27.44 3.80
N SER A 326 18.53 -27.87 2.55
CA SER A 326 19.84 -28.06 1.91
C SER A 326 20.63 -26.75 1.91
N LEU A 327 21.97 -26.87 1.93
CA LEU A 327 22.87 -25.72 1.89
C LEU A 327 22.63 -24.86 0.63
N GLU A 328 22.37 -25.53 -0.50
CA GLU A 328 22.05 -24.88 -1.77
C GLU A 328 20.75 -24.07 -1.71
N LEU A 329 19.71 -24.59 -1.04
CA LEU A 329 18.47 -23.87 -0.87
C LEU A 329 18.62 -22.66 0.06
N LYS A 330 19.38 -22.80 1.16
CA LYS A 330 19.67 -21.67 2.06
C LYS A 330 20.42 -20.56 1.32
N HIS A 331 21.41 -20.93 0.51
CA HIS A 331 22.14 -19.98 -0.33
C HIS A 331 21.22 -19.32 -1.37
N ALA A 332 20.34 -20.08 -2.02
CA ALA A 332 19.37 -19.55 -2.97
C ALA A 332 18.37 -18.60 -2.31
N MET A 333 17.88 -18.90 -1.10
CA MET A 333 17.01 -18.02 -0.31
C MET A 333 17.72 -16.72 0.06
N PHE A 334 18.98 -16.79 0.53
CA PHE A 334 19.79 -15.61 0.83
C PHE A 334 20.01 -14.73 -0.40
N MET A 335 20.42 -15.33 -1.52
CA MET A 335 20.63 -14.62 -2.78
C MET A 335 19.34 -13.99 -3.28
N LEU A 336 18.21 -14.70 -3.19
CA LEU A 336 16.92 -14.16 -3.58
C LEU A 336 16.56 -12.93 -2.74
N VAL A 337 16.67 -13.03 -1.41
CA VAL A 337 16.35 -11.94 -0.46
C VAL A 337 17.19 -10.69 -0.70
N CYS A 338 18.44 -10.84 -1.15
CA CYS A 338 19.30 -9.69 -1.43
C CYS A 338 19.15 -9.16 -2.86
N CYS A 339 19.05 -10.04 -3.86
CA CYS A 339 18.91 -9.64 -5.27
C CYS A 339 17.55 -9.02 -5.56
N TYR A 340 16.50 -9.45 -4.86
CA TYR A 340 15.14 -8.96 -5.06
C TYR A 340 15.04 -7.43 -4.84
N PRO A 341 15.41 -6.85 -3.68
CA PRO A 341 15.40 -5.40 -3.48
C PRO A 341 16.37 -4.66 -4.41
N ILE A 342 17.48 -5.27 -4.84
CA ILE A 342 18.40 -4.65 -5.81
C ILE A 342 17.73 -4.50 -7.18
N ILE A 343 17.20 -5.59 -7.75
CA ILE A 343 16.61 -5.60 -9.09
C ILE A 343 15.33 -4.76 -9.10
N ILE A 344 14.41 -5.08 -8.19
CA ILE A 344 13.10 -4.44 -8.13
C ILE A 344 13.23 -2.99 -7.67
N GLY A 345 14.09 -2.71 -6.69
CA GLY A 345 14.39 -1.35 -6.23
C GLY A 345 15.05 -0.49 -7.31
N SER A 346 15.92 -1.05 -8.15
CA SER A 346 16.50 -0.32 -9.28
C SER A 346 15.45 0.05 -10.33
N ILE A 347 14.57 -0.90 -10.67
CA ILE A 347 13.44 -0.64 -11.58
C ILE A 347 12.54 0.47 -11.01
N GLN A 348 12.18 0.36 -9.73
CA GLN A 348 11.36 1.35 -9.02
C GLN A 348 12.02 2.73 -8.98
N PHE A 349 13.32 2.81 -8.69
CA PHE A 349 14.06 4.06 -8.65
C PHE A 349 14.06 4.74 -10.03
N VAL A 350 14.33 3.98 -11.08
CA VAL A 350 14.36 4.49 -12.46
C VAL A 350 12.96 4.90 -12.91
N SER A 351 11.94 4.06 -12.71
CA SER A 351 10.56 4.38 -13.10
C SER A 351 10.00 5.58 -12.34
N TRP A 352 10.29 5.69 -11.04
CA TRP A 352 9.90 6.84 -10.24
C TRP A 352 10.62 8.12 -10.67
N SER A 353 11.86 8.02 -11.14
CA SER A 353 12.60 9.18 -11.66
C SER A 353 11.98 9.82 -12.91
N PHE A 354 11.14 9.07 -13.64
CA PHE A 354 10.37 9.61 -14.76
C PHE A 354 9.06 10.28 -14.35
N PHE A 355 8.60 10.08 -13.11
CA PHE A 355 7.40 10.70 -12.59
C PHE A 355 7.67 12.18 -12.28
N LYS A 356 7.05 13.09 -13.03
CA LYS A 356 7.19 14.53 -12.81
C LYS A 356 6.02 15.07 -12.03
N ILE A 357 6.26 15.55 -10.82
CA ILE A 357 5.29 16.32 -10.07
C ILE A 357 5.44 17.79 -10.50
N PRO A 358 4.38 18.44 -11.00
CA PRO A 358 4.41 19.87 -11.27
C PRO A 358 4.76 20.59 -9.97
N CYS A 359 5.80 21.39 -10.05
CA CYS A 359 6.31 22.15 -8.94
C CYS A 359 5.25 23.15 -8.44
N GLN A 360 4.51 22.78 -7.39
CA GLN A 360 3.78 23.74 -6.56
C GLN A 360 4.54 24.06 -5.25
N SER A 361 5.64 23.34 -4.95
CA SER A 361 6.37 23.48 -3.68
C SER A 361 7.71 24.24 -3.75
N GLU A 362 8.26 24.61 -4.91
CA GLU A 362 9.47 25.46 -4.93
C GLU A 362 9.15 26.95 -4.79
N ASN A 363 7.92 27.38 -5.11
CA ASN A 363 7.58 28.80 -5.02
C ASN A 363 7.26 29.28 -3.58
N THR A 364 7.02 28.38 -2.63
CA THR A 364 6.77 28.78 -1.23
C THR A 364 8.07 28.95 -0.44
N ILE A 365 9.14 28.21 -0.78
CA ILE A 365 10.41 28.25 -0.05
C ILE A 365 11.22 29.51 -0.41
N LEU A 366 11.01 30.10 -1.60
CA LEU A 366 11.66 31.34 -2.01
C LEU A 366 10.98 32.62 -1.48
N ILE A 367 9.86 32.51 -0.76
CA ILE A 367 9.15 33.68 -0.18
C ILE A 367 9.43 33.83 1.33
N GLU A 368 10.03 32.82 1.98
CA GLU A 368 10.38 32.86 3.42
C GLU A 368 11.88 32.80 3.72
N THR A 369 12.75 33.11 2.74
CA THR A 369 14.16 33.46 2.97
C THR A 369 14.41 34.89 2.55
#